data_AF-A0A946RLP0-F1
#
_entry.id   AF-A0A946RLP0-F1
#
_cell.length_a   1.000
_cell.length_b   1.000
_cell.length_c   1.000
_cell.angle_alpha   90.00
_cell.angle_beta   90.00
_cell.angle_gamma   90.00
#
_symmetry.space_group_name_H-M   'P 1'
#
loop_
_entity.id
_entity.type
_entity.pdbx_description
1 polymer ?
#
loop_
_entity_poly.entity_id
_entity_poly.type
_entity_poly.pdbx_seq_one_letter_code
_entity_poly.pdbx_strand_id
1 'polypeptide(L)'
;MEIVKIGKQEWSTENLNLDHFNNGDEIQQIESAADWLMHLKEKKPAWCYYENDASNEKKYGKLYNWHAVNDPRGIAPKGYHIPSDTEWTELIDYLDGVPDNPNDVIGSGTTAGPKMKNDSGWKKSQNGTNDSGFSALPAGKRSGFDGNFANIGETGYWWSSTEDYKTKAFGRVLLPNTRYGIKEGRIYKETEFKESGFSVRCLRD
;
A
#
# COMPACT_ATOMS: atom_id res chain seq x y z
N MET A 1 -6.39 15.56 -3.65
CA MET A 1 -5.76 14.63 -2.70
C MET A 1 -5.80 15.29 -1.34
N GLU A 2 -6.55 14.70 -0.41
CA GLU A 2 -6.55 15.10 0.99
C GLU A 2 -5.29 14.58 1.69
N ILE A 3 -4.85 15.30 2.74
CA ILE A 3 -3.64 14.98 3.49
C ILE A 3 -3.89 14.99 4.99
N VAL A 4 -3.13 14.18 5.72
CA VAL A 4 -3.10 14.15 7.18
C VAL A 4 -1.66 14.27 7.68
N LYS A 5 -1.45 15.05 8.73
CA LYS A 5 -0.15 15.16 9.39
C LYS A 5 0.01 14.07 10.43
N ILE A 6 1.01 13.21 10.27
CA ILE A 6 1.36 12.15 11.21
C ILE A 6 2.82 12.33 11.61
N GLY A 7 3.04 12.76 12.85
CA GLY A 7 4.34 13.20 13.31
C GLY A 7 4.86 14.38 12.51
N LYS A 8 5.97 14.18 11.79
CA LYS A 8 6.59 15.20 10.94
C LYS A 8 6.16 15.09 9.47
N GLN A 9 5.49 14.02 9.08
CA GLN A 9 5.17 13.70 7.71
C GLN A 9 3.72 14.05 7.38
N GLU A 10 3.45 14.36 6.11
CA GLU A 10 2.10 14.67 5.62
C GLU A 10 1.71 13.67 4.53
N TRP A 11 0.82 12.76 4.90
CA TRP A 11 0.44 11.58 4.13
C TRP A 11 -0.88 11.76 3.41
N SER A 12 -1.02 11.17 2.22
CA SER A 12 -2.31 11.07 1.54
C SER A 12 -3.27 10.19 2.32
N THR A 13 -4.51 10.64 2.49
CA THR A 13 -5.57 9.86 3.16
C THR A 13 -6.23 8.84 2.22
N GLU A 14 -6.04 9.01 0.90
CA GLU A 14 -6.54 8.13 -0.16
C GLU A 14 -5.40 7.45 -0.92
N ASN A 15 -5.70 6.29 -1.53
CA ASN A 15 -4.76 5.59 -2.40
C ASN A 15 -4.64 6.35 -3.72
N LEU A 16 -3.45 6.34 -4.33
CA LEU A 16 -3.24 6.92 -5.64
C LEU A 16 -4.17 6.25 -6.67
N ASN A 17 -4.74 7.06 -7.56
CA ASN A 17 -5.71 6.61 -8.55
C ASN A 17 -5.47 7.21 -9.95
N LEU A 18 -4.20 7.38 -10.33
CA LEU A 18 -3.79 7.91 -11.63
C LEU A 18 -3.55 6.79 -12.65
N ASP A 19 -3.71 7.09 -13.94
CA ASP A 19 -3.44 6.20 -15.08
C ASP A 19 -2.38 6.77 -16.02
N HIS A 20 -1.69 7.85 -15.62
CA HIS A 20 -0.66 8.51 -16.40
C HIS A 20 0.48 8.97 -15.49
N PHE A 21 1.65 9.12 -16.09
CA PHE A 21 2.80 9.75 -15.46
C PHE A 21 2.73 11.28 -15.55
N ASN A 22 3.62 11.96 -14.83
CA ASN A 22 3.67 13.43 -14.80
C ASN A 22 3.96 14.08 -16.17
N ASN A 23 4.54 13.34 -17.11
CA ASN A 23 4.75 13.80 -18.48
C ASN A 23 3.53 13.58 -19.40
N GLY A 24 2.44 13.00 -18.88
CA GLY A 24 1.21 12.69 -19.62
C GLY A 24 1.20 11.33 -20.30
N ASP A 25 2.29 10.56 -20.27
CA ASP A 25 2.30 9.21 -20.83
C ASP A 25 1.36 8.29 -20.03
N GLU A 26 0.57 7.50 -20.74
CA GLU A 26 -0.32 6.53 -20.12
C GLU A 26 0.45 5.36 -19.47
N ILE A 27 -0.10 4.89 -18.36
CA ILE A 27 0.25 3.63 -17.71
C ILE A 27 -0.79 2.61 -18.15
N GLN A 28 -0.36 1.47 -18.68
CA GLN A 28 -1.27 0.50 -19.26
C GLN A 28 -2.11 -0.22 -18.18
N GLN A 29 -3.43 -0.27 -18.36
CA GLN A 29 -4.30 -1.16 -17.59
C GLN A 29 -4.13 -2.59 -18.07
N ILE A 30 -3.84 -3.52 -17.16
CA ILE A 30 -3.62 -4.93 -17.50
C ILE A 30 -4.57 -5.80 -16.70
N GLU A 31 -5.42 -6.58 -17.37
CA GLU A 31 -6.47 -7.35 -16.71
C GLU A 31 -6.16 -8.85 -16.63
N SER A 32 -5.61 -9.42 -17.70
CA SER A 32 -5.23 -10.83 -17.77
C SER A 32 -4.05 -11.14 -16.84
N ALA A 33 -4.14 -12.23 -16.08
CA ALA A 33 -3.03 -12.70 -15.24
C ALA A 33 -1.78 -13.02 -16.07
N ALA A 34 -1.95 -13.58 -17.28
CA ALA A 34 -0.84 -13.86 -18.18
C ALA A 34 -0.16 -12.58 -18.67
N ASP A 35 -0.94 -11.56 -19.06
CA ASP A 35 -0.40 -10.29 -19.54
C ASP A 35 0.23 -9.49 -18.42
N TRP A 36 -0.31 -9.59 -17.20
CA TRP A 36 0.30 -9.03 -16.00
C TRP A 36 1.71 -9.58 -15.86
N LEU A 37 1.86 -10.90 -15.74
CA LEU A 37 3.17 -11.55 -15.63
C LEU A 37 4.10 -11.28 -16.81
N MET A 38 3.57 -11.02 -18.02
CA MET A 38 4.37 -10.65 -19.18
C MET A 38 4.93 -9.22 -19.09
N HIS A 39 4.08 -8.22 -18.80
CA HIS A 39 4.52 -6.83 -18.63
C HIS A 39 5.63 -6.71 -17.60
N LEU A 40 5.58 -7.57 -16.60
CA LEU A 40 6.54 -7.68 -15.55
C LEU A 40 7.88 -8.26 -15.97
N LYS A 41 7.89 -9.33 -16.78
CA LYS A 41 9.13 -9.83 -17.41
C LYS A 41 9.80 -8.76 -18.27
N GLU A 42 8.99 -7.92 -18.89
CA GLU A 42 9.44 -6.80 -19.73
C GLU A 42 9.74 -5.52 -18.94
N LYS A 43 9.51 -5.53 -17.61
CA LYS A 43 9.67 -4.38 -16.70
C LYS A 43 8.87 -3.15 -17.12
N LYS A 44 7.70 -3.38 -17.70
CA LYS A 44 6.78 -2.33 -18.12
C LYS A 44 5.88 -1.91 -16.96
N PRO A 45 5.61 -0.61 -16.80
CA PRO A 45 4.70 -0.12 -15.80
C PRO A 45 3.26 -0.53 -16.14
N ALA A 46 2.49 -0.93 -15.14
CA ALA A 46 1.11 -1.36 -15.30
C ALA A 46 0.28 -1.06 -14.05
N TRP A 47 -1.03 -0.92 -14.26
CA TRP A 47 -2.02 -0.87 -13.19
C TRP A 47 -3.22 -1.77 -13.48
N CYS A 48 -4.02 -2.06 -12.45
CA CYS A 48 -5.32 -2.70 -12.58
C CYS A 48 -6.24 -2.31 -11.43
N TYR A 49 -7.55 -2.49 -11.60
CA TYR A 49 -8.47 -2.55 -10.47
C TYR A 49 -8.41 -3.93 -9.83
N TYR A 50 -8.71 -4.00 -8.53
CA TYR A 50 -8.86 -5.31 -7.88
C TYR A 50 -9.95 -6.12 -8.60
N GLU A 51 -9.66 -7.39 -8.93
CA GLU A 51 -10.50 -8.28 -9.74
C GLU A 51 -10.89 -7.72 -11.11
N ASN A 52 -10.17 -6.71 -11.60
CA ASN A 52 -10.48 -5.96 -12.82
C ASN A 52 -11.90 -5.35 -12.81
N ASP A 53 -12.45 -5.10 -11.62
CA ASP A 53 -13.76 -4.47 -11.46
C ASP A 53 -13.60 -2.98 -11.15
N ALA A 54 -13.98 -2.14 -12.10
CA ALA A 54 -13.95 -0.68 -11.97
C ALA A 54 -14.80 -0.15 -10.82
N SER A 55 -15.78 -0.91 -10.31
CA SER A 55 -16.56 -0.52 -9.12
C SER A 55 -15.69 -0.37 -7.87
N ASN A 56 -14.51 -1.02 -7.85
CA ASN A 56 -13.52 -0.92 -6.77
C ASN A 56 -12.74 0.39 -6.77
N GLU A 57 -12.74 1.14 -7.87
CA GLU A 57 -11.98 2.39 -8.03
C GLU A 57 -12.27 3.36 -6.89
N LYS A 58 -13.55 3.69 -6.68
CA LYS A 58 -13.96 4.71 -5.72
C LYS A 58 -13.57 4.37 -4.28
N LYS A 59 -13.50 3.08 -3.95
CA LYS A 59 -13.23 2.62 -2.59
C LYS A 59 -11.75 2.34 -2.34
N TYR A 60 -11.07 1.69 -3.29
CA TYR A 60 -9.73 1.15 -3.08
C TYR A 60 -8.67 1.80 -3.97
N GLY A 61 -9.08 2.51 -5.03
CA GLY A 61 -8.18 3.04 -6.06
C GLY A 61 -7.61 1.93 -6.95
N LYS A 62 -6.47 2.23 -7.56
CA LYS A 62 -5.75 1.32 -8.48
C LYS A 62 -4.65 0.56 -7.74
N LEU A 63 -4.34 -0.63 -8.25
CA LEU A 63 -3.17 -1.42 -7.88
C LEU A 63 -2.10 -1.26 -8.95
N TYR A 64 -0.89 -0.90 -8.55
CA TYR A 64 0.24 -0.66 -9.44
C TYR A 64 1.31 -1.72 -9.25
N ASN A 65 1.97 -2.10 -10.33
CA ASN A 65 3.25 -2.79 -10.20
C ASN A 65 4.36 -1.83 -9.77
N TRP A 66 5.46 -2.36 -9.25
CA TRP A 66 6.53 -1.51 -8.75
C TRP A 66 7.26 -0.73 -9.85
N HIS A 67 7.17 -1.20 -11.11
CA HIS A 67 7.71 -0.50 -12.27
C HIS A 67 6.97 0.82 -12.55
N ALA A 68 5.65 0.87 -12.35
CA ALA A 68 4.90 2.12 -12.40
C ALA A 68 5.25 3.05 -11.23
N VAL A 69 5.49 2.48 -10.05
CA VAL A 69 5.84 3.24 -8.84
C VAL A 69 7.19 3.95 -8.95
N ASN A 70 8.18 3.31 -9.57
CA ASN A 70 9.55 3.82 -9.71
C ASN A 70 9.93 4.18 -11.16
N ASP A 71 8.95 4.45 -12.00
CA ASP A 71 9.22 4.93 -13.35
C ASP A 71 9.86 6.34 -13.29
N PRO A 72 10.93 6.62 -14.06
CA PRO A 72 11.57 7.93 -14.08
C PRO A 72 10.66 9.09 -14.52
N ARG A 73 9.55 8.79 -15.21
CA ARG A 73 8.54 9.81 -15.57
C ARG A 73 7.74 10.30 -14.35
N GLY A 74 7.75 9.54 -13.26
CA GLY A 74 7.12 9.88 -11.99
C GLY A 74 5.60 9.76 -12.01
N ILE A 75 5.04 8.98 -11.07
CA ILE A 75 3.59 8.80 -10.91
C ILE A 75 2.99 9.69 -9.81
N ALA A 76 3.79 10.16 -8.86
CA ALA A 76 3.31 11.03 -7.79
C ALA A 76 2.97 12.43 -8.34
N PRO A 77 1.83 13.03 -7.97
CA PRO A 77 1.51 14.40 -8.35
C PRO A 77 2.61 15.39 -7.93
N LYS A 78 2.72 16.51 -8.65
CA LYS A 78 3.68 17.57 -8.32
C LYS A 78 3.56 18.03 -6.85
N GLY A 79 4.69 18.10 -6.15
CA GLY A 79 4.78 18.46 -4.73
C GLY A 79 4.57 17.27 -3.79
N TYR A 80 4.57 16.05 -4.33
CA TYR A 80 4.48 14.81 -3.60
C TYR A 80 5.47 13.80 -4.16
N HIS A 81 5.87 12.84 -3.32
CA HIS A 81 6.65 11.69 -3.72
C HIS A 81 6.02 10.38 -3.22
N ILE A 82 6.54 9.26 -3.73
CA ILE A 82 6.19 7.93 -3.22
C ILE A 82 7.07 7.62 -2.01
N PRO A 83 6.48 7.26 -0.85
CA PRO A 83 7.22 7.02 0.39
C PRO A 83 8.26 5.90 0.25
N SER A 84 9.45 6.18 0.74
CA SER A 84 10.56 5.24 0.90
C SER A 84 10.37 4.31 2.10
N ASP A 85 11.22 3.28 2.21
CA ASP A 85 11.22 2.37 3.35
C ASP A 85 11.52 3.09 4.67
N THR A 86 12.35 4.14 4.61
CA THR A 86 12.71 4.95 5.77
C THR A 86 11.51 5.78 6.22
N GLU A 87 10.81 6.44 5.29
CA GLU A 87 9.63 7.25 5.62
C GLU A 87 8.47 6.41 6.16
N TRP A 88 8.25 5.23 5.59
CA TRP A 88 7.30 4.27 6.18
C TRP A 88 7.71 3.82 7.58
N THR A 89 9.00 3.61 7.83
CA THR A 89 9.50 3.25 9.17
C THR A 89 9.28 4.39 10.15
N GLU A 90 9.57 5.64 9.77
CA GLU A 90 9.30 6.82 10.61
C GLU A 90 7.82 6.96 10.96
N LEU A 91 6.90 6.71 10.02
CA LEU A 91 5.46 6.69 10.28
C LEU A 91 5.09 5.63 11.34
N ILE A 92 5.59 4.41 11.16
CA ILE A 92 5.26 3.27 12.03
C ILE A 92 5.83 3.50 13.44
N ASP A 93 7.10 3.91 13.54
CA ASP A 93 7.78 4.19 14.81
C ASP A 93 7.06 5.31 15.57
N TYR A 94 6.65 6.37 14.87
CA TYR A 94 5.90 7.46 15.48
C TYR A 94 4.54 6.98 16.04
N LEU A 95 3.82 6.14 15.30
CA LEU A 95 2.50 5.66 15.70
C LEU A 95 2.55 4.57 16.77
N ASP A 96 3.60 3.75 16.78
CA ASP A 96 3.88 2.82 17.86
C ASP A 96 4.16 3.56 19.16
N GLY A 97 4.85 4.71 19.09
CA GLY A 97 5.06 5.60 20.23
C GLY A 97 5.85 4.95 21.35
N VAL A 98 5.56 5.33 22.60
CA VAL A 98 6.08 4.60 23.78
C VAL A 98 5.17 3.39 24.01
N PRO A 99 5.70 2.16 24.10
CA PRO A 99 4.90 0.96 24.34
C PRO A 99 4.03 1.08 25.60
N ASP A 100 2.70 1.06 25.44
CA ASP A 100 1.76 0.97 26.58
C ASP A 100 1.81 -0.43 27.22
N ASN A 101 2.19 -1.45 26.45
CA ASN A 101 2.39 -2.82 26.87
C ASN A 101 3.89 -3.16 26.79
N PRO A 102 4.50 -3.80 27.82
CA PRO A 102 5.91 -4.22 27.77
C PRO A 102 6.24 -5.24 26.67
N ASN A 103 5.23 -5.88 26.07
CA ASN A 103 5.39 -6.75 24.91
C ASN A 103 5.30 -6.01 23.57
N ASP A 104 4.84 -4.75 23.56
CA ASP A 104 4.89 -3.92 22.37
C ASP A 104 6.32 -3.40 22.20
N VAL A 105 6.77 -3.37 20.95
CA VAL A 105 8.11 -2.92 20.59
C VAL A 105 7.96 -1.82 19.54
N ILE A 106 8.67 -0.71 19.72
CA ILE A 106 8.70 0.36 18.71
C ILE A 106 9.20 -0.21 17.39
N GLY A 107 8.47 0.05 16.31
CA GLY A 107 8.75 -0.49 14.97
C GLY A 107 8.20 -1.89 14.73
N SER A 108 7.49 -2.47 15.70
CA SER A 108 6.77 -3.74 15.50
C SER A 108 5.47 -3.57 14.72
N GLY A 109 4.94 -2.34 14.71
CA GLY A 109 3.70 -1.93 14.08
C GLY A 109 2.44 -2.48 14.74
N THR A 110 2.52 -3.09 15.94
CA THR A 110 1.36 -3.64 16.66
C THR A 110 0.42 -2.56 17.18
N THR A 111 0.96 -1.39 17.52
CA THR A 111 0.17 -0.23 17.94
C THR A 111 -0.15 0.68 16.75
N ALA A 112 0.77 0.81 15.79
CA ALA A 112 0.53 1.57 14.57
C ALA A 112 -0.60 0.95 13.73
N GLY A 113 -0.65 -0.38 13.60
CA GLY A 113 -1.61 -1.08 12.76
C GLY A 113 -3.06 -0.66 12.98
N PRO A 114 -3.62 -0.78 14.21
CA PRO A 114 -5.01 -0.44 14.49
C PRO A 114 -5.27 1.07 14.35
N LYS A 115 -4.29 1.93 14.66
CA LYS A 115 -4.39 3.39 14.50
C LYS A 115 -4.42 3.83 13.03
N MET A 116 -3.78 3.07 12.13
CA MET A 116 -3.72 3.36 10.69
C MET A 116 -4.95 2.89 9.92
N LYS A 117 -5.55 1.78 10.35
CA LYS A 117 -6.77 1.26 9.75
C LYS A 117 -7.92 2.25 9.85
N ASN A 118 -8.69 2.36 8.77
CA ASN A 118 -9.94 3.10 8.80
C ASN A 118 -10.93 2.49 9.82
N ASP A 119 -11.85 3.32 10.32
CA ASP A 119 -12.89 2.95 11.29
C ASP A 119 -14.01 2.06 10.69
N SER A 120 -13.97 1.90 9.36
CA SER A 120 -14.95 1.20 8.55
C SER A 120 -14.30 0.58 7.31
N GLY A 121 -15.04 -0.31 6.64
CA GLY A 121 -14.63 -0.90 5.37
C GLY A 121 -13.80 -2.18 5.44
N TRP A 122 -13.36 -2.61 6.63
CA TRP A 122 -12.74 -3.90 6.87
C TRP A 122 -13.80 -4.99 7.14
N LYS A 123 -13.65 -6.16 6.53
CA LYS A 123 -14.56 -7.31 6.72
C LYS A 123 -14.51 -7.81 8.17
N LYS A 124 -15.55 -8.54 8.59
CA LYS A 124 -15.60 -9.26 9.89
C LYS A 124 -15.30 -8.35 11.10
N SER A 125 -15.74 -7.09 11.03
CA SER A 125 -15.53 -6.07 12.08
C SER A 125 -14.06 -5.89 12.48
N GLN A 126 -13.15 -6.00 11.50
CA GLN A 126 -11.69 -5.88 11.70
C GLN A 126 -11.18 -4.43 11.52
N ASN A 127 -12.07 -3.45 11.70
CA ASN A 127 -11.76 -2.03 11.55
C ASN A 127 -10.74 -1.56 12.60
N GLY A 128 -10.08 -0.45 12.31
CA GLY A 128 -9.22 0.26 13.25
C GLY A 128 -9.94 1.32 14.05
N THR A 129 -9.15 2.12 14.76
CA THR A 129 -9.63 3.36 15.40
C THR A 129 -9.51 4.56 14.47
N ASN A 130 -8.65 4.47 13.44
CA ASN A 130 -8.25 5.58 12.58
C ASN A 130 -7.71 6.80 13.34
N ASP A 131 -7.16 6.63 14.55
CA ASP A 131 -6.65 7.75 15.36
C ASP A 131 -5.50 8.51 14.68
N SER A 132 -4.81 7.87 13.73
CA SER A 132 -3.77 8.52 12.92
C SER A 132 -4.33 9.39 11.79
N GLY A 133 -5.59 9.19 11.40
CA GLY A 133 -6.20 9.76 10.20
C GLY A 133 -5.68 9.18 8.87
N PHE A 134 -4.76 8.21 8.90
CA PHE A 134 -4.18 7.58 7.70
C PHE A 134 -5.24 6.88 6.82
N SER A 135 -6.37 6.48 7.41
CA SER A 135 -7.54 5.97 6.70
C SER A 135 -7.25 4.78 5.78
N ALA A 136 -6.48 3.80 6.27
CA ALA A 136 -6.15 2.61 5.49
C ALA A 136 -7.36 1.70 5.23
N LEU A 137 -7.62 1.44 3.95
CA LEU A 137 -8.59 0.44 3.48
C LEU A 137 -7.88 -0.81 2.95
N PRO A 138 -8.46 -2.01 3.16
CA PRO A 138 -7.85 -3.28 2.76
C PRO A 138 -8.13 -3.58 1.28
N ALA A 139 -7.37 -2.95 0.39
CA ALA A 139 -7.50 -3.08 -1.06
C ALA A 139 -7.07 -4.46 -1.61
N GLY A 140 -6.50 -5.34 -0.78
CA GLY A 140 -5.91 -6.58 -1.25
C GLY A 140 -4.68 -6.34 -2.12
N LYS A 141 -4.28 -7.38 -2.85
CA LYS A 141 -3.16 -7.32 -3.79
C LYS A 141 -3.46 -8.09 -5.07
N ARG A 142 -2.64 -7.84 -6.09
CA ARG A 142 -2.39 -8.77 -7.19
C ARG A 142 -1.03 -9.42 -7.02
N SER A 143 -0.97 -10.73 -7.11
CA SER A 143 0.24 -11.52 -6.89
C SER A 143 1.17 -11.45 -8.09
N GLY A 144 2.45 -11.14 -7.84
CA GLY A 144 3.50 -11.19 -8.86
C GLY A 144 3.96 -12.61 -9.24
N PHE A 145 3.49 -13.64 -8.53
CA PHE A 145 3.86 -15.03 -8.79
C PHE A 145 2.97 -15.68 -9.86
N ASP A 146 1.66 -15.44 -9.79
CA ASP A 146 0.64 -16.09 -10.63
C ASP A 146 -0.36 -15.10 -11.25
N GLY A 147 -0.26 -13.80 -10.93
CA GLY A 147 -1.15 -12.76 -11.45
C GLY A 147 -2.53 -12.72 -10.82
N ASN A 148 -2.80 -13.56 -9.81
CA ASN A 148 -4.10 -13.69 -9.15
C ASN A 148 -4.32 -12.60 -8.09
N PHE A 149 -5.58 -12.31 -7.80
CA PHE A 149 -5.99 -11.37 -6.76
C PHE A 149 -6.19 -12.05 -5.41
N ALA A 150 -5.91 -11.35 -4.31
CA ALA A 150 -6.12 -11.86 -2.96
C ALA A 150 -6.43 -10.78 -1.92
N ASN A 151 -7.16 -11.18 -0.88
CA ASN A 151 -7.31 -10.49 0.41
C ASN A 151 -8.06 -9.14 0.41
N ILE A 152 -8.85 -8.83 -0.62
CA ILE A 152 -9.73 -7.64 -0.57
C ILE A 152 -10.65 -7.68 0.64
N GLY A 153 -10.78 -6.55 1.32
CA GLY A 153 -11.57 -6.43 2.54
C GLY A 153 -10.86 -6.93 3.80
N GLU A 154 -9.72 -7.61 3.70
CA GLU A 154 -9.05 -8.28 4.83
C GLU A 154 -7.62 -7.79 5.09
N THR A 155 -6.84 -7.44 4.05
CA THR A 155 -5.45 -7.00 4.20
C THR A 155 -5.15 -5.83 3.27
N GLY A 156 -4.42 -4.85 3.78
CA GLY A 156 -3.93 -3.72 3.00
C GLY A 156 -2.49 -3.93 2.58
N TYR A 157 -2.16 -3.54 1.34
CA TYR A 157 -0.82 -3.65 0.76
C TYR A 157 -0.45 -2.35 0.10
N TRP A 158 0.71 -1.79 0.48
CA TRP A 158 1.24 -0.57 -0.13
C TRP A 158 2.69 -0.74 -0.55
N TRP A 159 3.04 -0.14 -1.68
CA TRP A 159 4.43 -0.07 -2.11
C TRP A 159 5.26 0.94 -1.31
N SER A 160 6.54 0.62 -1.13
CA SER A 160 7.60 1.60 -0.91
C SER A 160 8.33 1.87 -2.23
N SER A 161 8.87 3.06 -2.40
CA SER A 161 9.78 3.40 -3.51
C SER A 161 11.16 2.75 -3.35
N THR A 162 11.47 2.11 -2.23
CA THR A 162 12.78 1.49 -1.99
C THR A 162 12.87 0.08 -2.57
N GLU A 163 13.87 -0.12 -3.43
CA GLU A 163 14.27 -1.43 -3.92
C GLU A 163 14.91 -2.25 -2.79
N ASP A 164 14.58 -3.54 -2.70
CA ASP A 164 15.28 -4.49 -1.82
C ASP A 164 16.37 -5.22 -2.64
N TYR A 165 15.98 -5.72 -3.81
CA TYR A 165 16.90 -6.32 -4.78
C TYR A 165 16.35 -6.25 -6.20
N LYS A 166 17.15 -6.74 -7.15
CA LYS A 166 16.86 -6.64 -8.58
C LYS A 166 15.42 -6.98 -8.97
N THR A 167 14.83 -8.02 -8.38
CA THR A 167 13.47 -8.50 -8.69
C THR A 167 12.42 -8.15 -7.63
N LYS A 168 12.81 -7.55 -6.49
CA LYS A 168 11.89 -7.33 -5.37
C LYS A 168 12.07 -5.97 -4.72
N ALA A 169 11.00 -5.49 -4.12
CA ALA A 169 10.96 -4.20 -3.46
C ALA A 169 10.26 -4.32 -2.11
N PHE A 170 10.46 -3.31 -1.27
CA PHE A 170 9.77 -3.26 0.00
C PHE A 170 8.31 -2.86 -0.19
N GLY A 171 7.44 -3.52 0.54
CA GLY A 171 6.04 -3.15 0.73
C GLY A 171 5.69 -3.02 2.20
N ARG A 172 4.47 -2.56 2.46
CA ARG A 172 3.84 -2.59 3.78
C ARG A 172 2.58 -3.42 3.71
N VAL A 173 2.45 -4.32 4.68
CA VAL A 173 1.29 -5.19 4.85
C VAL A 173 0.61 -4.84 6.16
N LEU A 174 -0.67 -4.48 6.08
CA LEU A 174 -1.52 -4.21 7.24
C LEU A 174 -2.53 -5.35 7.40
N LEU A 175 -2.30 -6.18 8.42
CA LEU A 175 -3.07 -7.40 8.68
C LEU A 175 -4.42 -7.12 9.33
N PRO A 176 -5.41 -8.03 9.25
CA PRO A 176 -6.63 -7.95 10.07
C PRO A 176 -6.30 -7.98 11.57
N ASN A 177 -7.20 -7.48 12.42
CA ASN A 177 -6.93 -7.41 13.87
C ASN A 177 -6.75 -8.80 14.48
N THR A 178 -7.49 -9.78 13.95
CA THR A 178 -7.43 -11.17 14.34
C THR A 178 -7.33 -12.06 13.10
N ARG A 179 -6.41 -13.02 13.12
CA ARG A 179 -6.30 -14.07 12.10
C ARG A 179 -6.21 -15.43 12.80
N TYR A 180 -7.06 -16.37 12.39
CA TYR A 180 -7.15 -17.71 13.00
C TYR A 180 -7.28 -17.70 14.54
N GLY A 181 -7.94 -16.68 15.11
CA GLY A 181 -8.12 -16.52 16.56
C GLY A 181 -6.96 -15.83 17.30
N ILE A 182 -5.89 -15.44 16.60
CA ILE A 182 -4.72 -14.77 17.17
C ILE A 182 -4.77 -13.27 16.82
N LYS A 183 -4.45 -12.40 17.79
CA LYS A 183 -4.34 -10.95 17.54
C LYS A 183 -3.12 -10.68 16.64
N GLU A 184 -3.38 -10.17 15.45
CA GLU A 184 -2.38 -9.95 14.38
C GLU A 184 -2.44 -8.54 13.80
N GLY A 185 -3.22 -7.62 14.37
CA GLY A 185 -3.51 -6.28 13.84
C GLY A 185 -2.34 -5.33 13.76
N ARG A 186 -1.25 -5.71 13.09
CA ARG A 186 -0.03 -4.94 12.92
C ARG A 186 0.19 -4.56 11.46
N ILE A 187 0.94 -3.49 11.27
CA ILE A 187 1.60 -3.18 10.00
C ILE A 187 3.03 -3.68 10.04
N TYR A 188 3.52 -4.28 8.97
CA TYR A 188 4.91 -4.72 8.91
C TYR A 188 5.49 -4.57 7.50
N LYS A 189 6.82 -4.55 7.44
CA LYS A 189 7.58 -4.53 6.20
C LYS A 189 7.62 -5.93 5.57
N GLU A 190 7.33 -6.01 4.29
CA GLU A 190 7.50 -7.23 3.50
C GLU A 190 8.39 -6.96 2.29
N THR A 191 9.08 -8.00 1.84
CA THR A 191 9.83 -8.03 0.60
C THR A 191 8.99 -8.77 -0.44
N GLU A 192 8.59 -8.08 -1.50
CA GLU A 192 7.67 -8.64 -2.49
C GLU A 192 8.23 -8.49 -3.91
N PHE A 193 7.85 -9.44 -4.77
CA PHE A 193 8.07 -9.37 -6.22
C PHE A 193 7.61 -8.02 -6.75
N LYS A 194 8.48 -7.30 -7.49
CA LYS A 194 8.14 -6.03 -8.17
C LYS A 194 6.94 -6.19 -9.11
N GLU A 195 6.69 -7.44 -9.43
CA GLU A 195 5.57 -8.04 -10.12
C GLU A 195 4.22 -7.95 -9.38
N SER A 196 4.19 -7.71 -8.09
CA SER A 196 2.91 -7.61 -7.39
C SER A 196 2.22 -6.27 -7.67
N GLY A 197 0.89 -6.27 -7.62
CA GLY A 197 0.06 -5.07 -7.74
C GLY A 197 -0.40 -4.63 -6.35
N PHE A 198 0.17 -3.55 -5.81
CA PHE A 198 -0.19 -2.98 -4.51
C PHE A 198 -0.77 -1.57 -4.68
N SER A 199 -1.47 -1.10 -3.65
CA SER A 199 -1.86 0.31 -3.54
C SER A 199 -0.63 1.20 -3.34
N VAL A 200 -0.81 2.51 -3.54
CA VAL A 200 0.24 3.51 -3.38
C VAL A 200 -0.29 4.66 -2.54
N ARG A 201 0.49 5.13 -1.58
CA ARG A 201 0.27 6.40 -0.88
C ARG A 201 1.25 7.43 -1.41
N CYS A 202 0.95 8.71 -1.18
CA CYS A 202 1.87 9.81 -1.46
C CYS A 202 2.19 10.57 -0.18
N LEU A 203 3.37 11.16 -0.13
CA LEU A 203 3.85 12.00 0.95
C LEU A 203 4.18 13.38 0.38
N ARG A 204 3.81 14.46 1.08
CA ARG A 204 4.08 15.83 0.62
C ARG A 204 5.55 16.19 0.82
N ASP A 205 6.14 16.84 -0.18
CA ASP A 205 7.53 17.32 -0.14
C ASP A 205 7.76 18.44 0.89
#